data_AF-A0A142XD36-F1
#
_entry.id   AF-A0A142XD36-F1
#
_cell.length_a   1.000
_cell.length_b   1.000
_cell.length_c   1.000
_cell.angle_alpha   90.00
_cell.angle_beta   90.00
_cell.angle_gamma   90.00
#
_symmetry.space_group_name_H-M   'P 1'
#
loop_
_entity.id
_entity.type
_entity.pdbx_description
1 polymer ?
#
loop_
_entity_poly.entity_id
_entity_poly.type
_entity_poly.pdbx_seq_one_letter_code
_entity_poly.pdbx_strand_id
1 'polypeptide(L)'
;MAIEELLALVAPPAKMSHAQAHPDWDAIERAVGTRLPTDYRAYATHYGSGRFDDDTYTFWVINPLSPTYLSQFAAELDLWRFRREAFPCEYPAAIFPAIPGLFPWGCDEDGGMMGWLVESNDPDQWPVVAKNRDESFERFDLNFSTFLAQSLNHRIRPRVWRPDYPEDIRQVSFRPDPS
;
A
#
# COMPACT_ATOMS: atom_id res chain seq x y z
N MET A 1 -4.40 -10.38 14.73
CA MET A 1 -4.40 -10.26 13.24
C MET A 1 -3.36 -9.23 12.82
N ALA A 2 -2.81 -9.31 11.60
CA ALA A 2 -1.76 -8.37 11.14
C ALA A 2 -2.15 -6.89 11.28
N ILE A 3 -3.42 -6.55 11.04
CA ILE A 3 -3.93 -5.17 11.15
C ILE A 3 -3.90 -4.61 12.58
N GLU A 4 -3.93 -5.45 13.61
CA GLU A 4 -3.94 -5.00 15.01
C GLU A 4 -2.65 -4.28 15.39
N GLU A 5 -1.51 -4.67 14.82
CA GLU A 5 -0.23 -3.99 15.06
C GLU A 5 -0.28 -2.54 14.57
N LEU A 6 -0.88 -2.30 13.39
CA LEU A 6 -1.02 -0.96 12.83
C LEU A 6 -2.02 -0.12 13.65
N LEU A 7 -3.16 -0.70 14.02
CA LEU A 7 -4.19 -0.03 14.83
C LEU A 7 -3.68 0.37 16.22
N ALA A 8 -2.74 -0.40 16.78
CA ALA A 8 -2.12 -0.07 18.06
C ALA A 8 -1.11 1.09 17.97
N LEU A 9 -0.56 1.36 16.78
CA LEU A 9 0.41 2.43 16.56
C LEU A 9 -0.25 3.73 16.10
N VAL A 10 -1.17 3.65 15.15
CA VAL A 10 -1.84 4.82 14.58
C VAL A 10 -3.34 4.63 14.67
N ALA A 11 -4.01 5.43 15.48
CA ALA A 11 -5.46 5.33 15.63
C ALA A 11 -6.17 5.65 14.30
N PRO A 12 -7.25 4.92 13.94
CA PRO A 12 -8.10 5.28 12.82
C PRO A 12 -8.76 6.66 12.98
N PRO A 13 -9.16 7.31 11.89
CA PRO A 13 -9.82 8.61 11.97
C PRO A 13 -11.23 8.47 12.56
N ALA A 14 -11.66 9.45 13.37
CA ALA A 14 -13.01 9.47 13.93
C ALA A 14 -14.10 9.55 12.84
N LYS A 15 -13.79 10.18 11.70
CA LYS A 15 -14.63 10.22 10.50
C LYS A 15 -13.79 9.75 9.31
N MET A 16 -14.16 8.59 8.77
CA MET A 16 -13.50 8.00 7.60
C MET A 16 -13.99 8.63 6.31
N SER A 17 -13.08 8.84 5.36
CA SER A 17 -13.44 9.13 3.98
C SER A 17 -13.77 7.83 3.23
N HIS A 18 -14.84 7.85 2.43
CA HIS A 18 -15.37 6.66 1.72
C HIS A 18 -15.71 5.46 2.63
N ALA A 19 -16.25 5.73 3.81
CA ALA A 19 -16.74 4.69 4.71
C ALA A 19 -17.89 3.90 4.07
N GLN A 20 -17.78 2.57 4.05
CA GLN A 20 -18.84 1.68 3.60
C GLN A 20 -19.15 0.66 4.70
N ALA A 21 -20.40 0.60 5.16
CA ALA A 21 -20.81 -0.31 6.23
C ALA A 21 -20.74 -1.79 5.80
N HIS A 22 -21.06 -2.07 4.54
CA HIS A 22 -21.03 -3.40 3.94
C HIS A 22 -20.41 -3.33 2.54
N PRO A 23 -19.07 -3.33 2.44
CA PRO A 23 -18.40 -3.36 1.15
C PRO A 23 -18.74 -4.63 0.35
N ASP A 24 -19.01 -4.48 -0.94
CA ASP A 24 -19.10 -5.59 -1.88
C ASP A 24 -17.69 -5.98 -2.37
N TRP A 25 -16.97 -6.72 -1.54
CA TRP A 25 -15.62 -7.18 -1.85
C TRP A 25 -15.58 -8.05 -3.10
N ASP A 26 -16.58 -8.89 -3.32
CA ASP A 26 -16.61 -9.75 -4.51
C ASP A 26 -16.70 -8.91 -5.79
N ALA A 27 -17.43 -7.80 -5.79
CA ALA A 27 -17.46 -6.88 -6.93
C ALA A 27 -16.11 -6.19 -7.17
N ILE A 28 -15.46 -5.70 -6.10
CA ILE A 28 -14.13 -5.08 -6.19
C ILE A 28 -13.11 -6.08 -6.72
N GLU A 29 -13.06 -7.27 -6.16
CA GLU A 29 -12.10 -8.33 -6.52
C GLU A 29 -12.33 -8.84 -7.95
N ARG A 30 -13.59 -8.97 -8.39
CA ARG A 30 -13.90 -9.26 -9.80
C ARG A 30 -13.41 -8.16 -10.74
N ALA A 31 -13.56 -6.90 -10.38
CA ALA A 31 -13.12 -5.78 -11.20
C ALA A 31 -11.58 -5.64 -11.25
N VAL A 32 -10.90 -5.93 -10.14
CA VAL A 32 -9.43 -5.99 -10.07
C VAL A 32 -8.87 -7.21 -10.80
N GLY A 33 -9.61 -8.32 -10.81
CA GLY A 33 -9.20 -9.58 -11.42
C GLY A 33 -8.45 -10.53 -10.47
N THR A 34 -8.45 -10.25 -9.17
CA THR A 34 -7.89 -11.12 -8.12
C THR A 34 -8.50 -10.80 -6.76
N ARG A 35 -8.39 -11.75 -5.82
CA ARG A 35 -8.72 -11.51 -4.41
C ARG A 35 -7.71 -10.55 -3.78
N LEU A 36 -8.13 -9.72 -2.85
CA LEU A 36 -7.24 -8.82 -2.12
C LEU A 36 -6.79 -9.43 -0.79
N PRO A 37 -5.61 -9.04 -0.26
CA PRO A 37 -5.19 -9.45 1.08
C PRO A 37 -6.22 -9.05 2.15
N THR A 38 -6.42 -9.93 3.13
CA THR A 38 -7.40 -9.77 4.19
C THR A 38 -7.12 -8.52 5.04
N ASP A 39 -5.86 -8.24 5.33
CA ASP A 39 -5.45 -7.09 6.12
C ASP A 39 -5.55 -5.77 5.36
N TYR A 40 -5.45 -5.80 4.02
CA TYR A 40 -5.73 -4.66 3.16
C TYR A 40 -7.22 -4.28 3.16
N ARG A 41 -8.11 -5.28 3.09
CA ARG A 41 -9.56 -5.05 3.25
C ARG A 41 -9.90 -4.51 4.64
N ALA A 42 -9.23 -5.02 5.67
CA ALA A 42 -9.38 -4.52 7.04
C ALA A 42 -8.91 -3.07 7.17
N TYR A 43 -7.74 -2.73 6.62
CA TYR A 43 -7.24 -1.35 6.56
C TYR A 43 -8.26 -0.41 5.93
N ALA A 44 -8.78 -0.77 4.75
CA ALA A 44 -9.77 0.04 4.04
C ALA A 44 -11.04 0.30 4.86
N THR A 45 -11.46 -0.69 5.65
CA THR A 45 -12.65 -0.62 6.53
C THR A 45 -12.40 0.23 7.78
N HIS A 46 -11.17 0.27 8.30
CA HIS A 46 -10.81 1.04 9.49
C HIS A 46 -10.39 2.48 9.19
N TYR A 47 -9.57 2.70 8.17
CA TYR A 47 -8.97 4.00 7.88
C TYR A 47 -9.70 4.76 6.77
N GLY A 48 -10.23 4.06 5.76
CA GLY A 48 -10.78 4.68 4.56
C GLY A 48 -9.70 5.32 3.68
N SER A 49 -10.08 6.34 2.91
CA SER A 49 -9.14 7.11 2.08
C SER A 49 -8.44 8.20 2.89
N GLY A 50 -7.15 8.36 2.66
CA GLY A 50 -6.31 9.32 3.36
C GLY A 50 -4.84 8.94 3.28
N ARG A 51 -4.08 9.48 4.23
CA ARG A 51 -2.64 9.33 4.28
C ARG A 51 -2.14 9.24 5.71
N PHE A 52 -1.01 8.55 5.88
CA PHE A 52 -0.21 8.65 7.08
C PHE A 52 0.71 9.86 6.92
N ASP A 53 0.70 10.72 7.92
CA ASP A 53 1.28 12.06 7.84
C ASP A 53 1.96 12.39 9.17
N ASP A 54 3.19 12.88 9.09
CA ASP A 54 3.89 13.61 10.13
C ASP A 54 4.56 14.87 9.52
N ASP A 55 5.26 15.65 10.34
CA ASP A 55 5.91 16.89 9.85
C ASP A 55 7.10 16.63 8.89
N THR A 56 7.49 15.37 8.68
CA THR A 56 8.69 14.96 7.93
C THR A 56 8.38 14.17 6.66
N TYR A 57 7.25 13.47 6.60
CA TYR A 57 6.89 12.62 5.47
C TYR A 57 5.41 12.24 5.41
N THR A 58 4.92 12.09 4.20
CA THR A 58 3.56 11.62 3.91
C THR A 58 3.55 10.43 2.96
N PHE A 59 2.76 9.40 3.29
CA PHE A 59 2.44 8.32 2.35
C PHE A 59 0.95 7.97 2.29
N TRP A 60 0.51 7.54 1.10
CA TRP A 60 -0.87 7.20 0.77
C TRP A 60 -1.03 5.71 0.48
N VAL A 61 -2.23 5.22 0.77
CA VAL A 61 -2.68 3.88 0.39
C VAL A 61 -3.90 4.03 -0.53
N ILE A 62 -3.88 3.33 -1.66
CA ILE A 62 -4.91 3.39 -2.70
C ILE A 62 -6.16 2.62 -2.23
N ASN A 63 -6.98 3.25 -1.38
CA ASN A 63 -8.09 2.60 -0.71
C ASN A 63 -9.07 1.89 -1.70
N PRO A 64 -9.28 0.56 -1.57
CA PRO A 64 -10.17 -0.21 -2.44
C PRO A 64 -11.65 0.17 -2.33
N LEU A 65 -12.04 0.90 -1.27
CA LEU A 65 -13.40 1.40 -1.08
C LEU A 65 -13.63 2.80 -1.71
N SER A 66 -12.58 3.42 -2.25
CA SER A 66 -12.70 4.70 -2.94
C SER A 66 -13.48 4.55 -4.25
N PRO A 67 -14.40 5.48 -4.60
CA PRO A 67 -15.05 5.50 -5.90
C PRO A 67 -14.08 5.58 -7.08
N THR A 68 -12.88 6.12 -6.86
CA THR A 68 -11.80 6.25 -7.85
C THR A 68 -10.77 5.13 -7.78
N TYR A 69 -10.99 4.09 -6.97
CA TYR A 69 -10.02 3.02 -6.77
C TYR A 69 -9.57 2.38 -8.08
N LEU A 70 -10.53 1.95 -8.91
CA LEU A 70 -10.21 1.23 -10.15
C LEU A 70 -9.46 2.10 -11.16
N SER A 71 -9.77 3.40 -11.24
CA SER A 71 -9.06 4.32 -12.13
C SER A 71 -7.66 4.66 -11.62
N GLN A 72 -7.48 4.84 -10.30
CA GLN A 72 -6.16 5.03 -9.69
C GLN A 72 -5.29 3.77 -9.85
N PHE A 73 -5.85 2.61 -9.56
CA PHE A 73 -5.15 1.33 -9.71
C PHE A 73 -4.73 1.07 -11.15
N ALA A 74 -5.62 1.31 -12.13
CA ALA A 74 -5.28 1.18 -13.54
C ALA A 74 -4.17 2.16 -13.98
N ALA A 75 -4.24 3.41 -13.52
CA ALA A 75 -3.22 4.42 -13.81
C ALA A 75 -1.85 4.04 -13.23
N GLU A 76 -1.80 3.51 -12.02
CA GLU A 76 -0.55 3.01 -11.41
C GLU A 76 0.02 1.82 -12.16
N LEU A 77 -0.82 0.86 -12.59
CA LEU A 77 -0.36 -0.25 -13.42
C LEU A 77 0.26 0.24 -14.74
N ASP A 78 -0.38 1.22 -15.40
CA ASP A 78 0.14 1.80 -16.64
C ASP A 78 1.44 2.57 -16.41
N LEU A 79 1.54 3.31 -15.31
CA LEU A 79 2.78 3.99 -14.91
C LEU A 79 3.91 2.98 -14.68
N TRP A 80 3.65 1.88 -13.97
CA TRP A 80 4.66 0.87 -13.68
C TRP A 80 5.06 0.09 -14.93
N ARG A 81 4.13 -0.14 -15.88
CA ARG A 81 4.46 -0.71 -17.20
C ARG A 81 5.38 0.20 -17.98
N PHE A 82 5.04 1.48 -18.07
CA PHE A 82 5.86 2.50 -18.73
C PHE A 82 7.26 2.58 -18.12
N ARG A 83 7.35 2.62 -16.77
CA ARG A 83 8.64 2.65 -16.07
C ARG A 83 9.46 1.39 -16.27
N ARG A 84 8.83 0.21 -16.30
CA ARG A 84 9.51 -1.04 -16.62
C ARG A 84 10.08 -1.07 -18.04
N GLU A 85 9.38 -0.50 -19.01
CA GLU A 85 9.89 -0.38 -20.39
C GLU A 85 11.10 0.57 -20.46
N ALA A 86 11.03 1.69 -19.75
CA ALA A 86 12.12 2.68 -19.72
C ALA A 86 13.33 2.23 -18.87
N PHE A 87 13.08 1.53 -17.76
CA PHE A 87 14.06 1.17 -16.73
C PHE A 87 13.91 -0.31 -16.32
N PRO A 88 14.17 -1.26 -17.23
CA PRO A 88 13.91 -2.68 -16.98
C PRO A 88 14.70 -3.26 -15.80
N CYS A 89 15.87 -2.72 -15.49
CA CYS A 89 16.68 -3.16 -14.34
C CYS A 89 16.05 -2.80 -12.98
N GLU A 90 15.23 -1.75 -12.91
CA GLU A 90 14.53 -1.35 -11.68
C GLU A 90 13.24 -2.17 -11.44
N TYR A 91 12.71 -2.80 -12.49
CA TYR A 91 11.48 -3.60 -12.49
C TYR A 91 11.76 -5.04 -12.96
N PRO A 92 12.45 -5.86 -12.14
CA PRO A 92 12.85 -7.21 -12.53
C PRO A 92 11.66 -8.18 -12.71
N ALA A 93 10.55 -7.92 -12.03
CA ALA A 93 9.30 -8.68 -12.17
C ALA A 93 8.40 -8.09 -13.27
N ALA A 94 7.44 -8.88 -13.75
CA ALA A 94 6.38 -8.36 -14.62
C ALA A 94 5.40 -7.47 -13.84
N ILE A 95 4.52 -6.76 -14.55
CA ILE A 95 3.42 -6.01 -13.93
C ILE A 95 2.15 -6.87 -13.98
N PHE A 96 1.35 -6.85 -12.91
CA PHE A 96 0.05 -7.54 -12.86
C PHE A 96 -0.80 -7.16 -14.11
N PRO A 97 -1.50 -8.11 -14.75
CA PRO A 97 -1.89 -9.45 -14.28
C PRO A 97 -0.94 -10.61 -14.61
N ALA A 98 0.25 -10.36 -15.17
CA ALA A 98 1.24 -11.43 -15.34
C ALA A 98 1.66 -11.99 -13.96
N ILE A 99 1.95 -13.29 -13.85
CA ILE A 99 2.37 -13.93 -12.60
C ILE A 99 3.77 -14.56 -12.80
N PRO A 100 4.77 -14.26 -11.94
CA PRO A 100 4.71 -13.31 -10.84
C PRO A 100 4.59 -11.85 -11.31
N GLY A 101 3.79 -11.03 -10.61
CA GLY A 101 3.43 -9.68 -11.06
C GLY A 101 3.38 -8.64 -9.96
N LEU A 102 3.92 -7.46 -10.25
CA LEU A 102 3.87 -6.29 -9.38
C LEU A 102 2.45 -5.68 -9.37
N PHE A 103 1.88 -5.50 -8.18
CA PHE A 103 0.56 -4.95 -7.94
C PHE A 103 0.69 -3.70 -7.05
N PRO A 104 0.40 -2.48 -7.54
CA PRO A 104 0.51 -1.25 -6.75
C PRO A 104 -0.59 -1.12 -5.69
N TRP A 105 -0.24 -0.62 -4.50
CA TRP A 105 -1.22 -0.27 -3.46
C TRP A 105 -0.90 1.03 -2.72
N GLY A 106 0.27 1.63 -2.90
CA GLY A 106 0.63 2.85 -2.19
C GLY A 106 1.81 3.58 -2.79
N CYS A 107 1.94 4.83 -2.39
CA CYS A 107 3.03 5.71 -2.79
C CYS A 107 3.29 6.74 -1.68
N ASP A 108 4.39 7.47 -1.81
CA ASP A 108 4.68 8.62 -0.98
C ASP A 108 4.95 9.88 -1.82
N GLU A 109 5.25 10.99 -1.14
CA GLU A 109 5.35 12.30 -1.78
C GLU A 109 6.63 12.47 -2.59
N ASP A 110 7.67 11.70 -2.27
CA ASP A 110 8.96 11.71 -2.95
C ASP A 110 8.99 10.74 -4.15
N GLY A 111 7.89 10.04 -4.41
CA GLY A 111 7.74 9.11 -5.53
C GLY A 111 8.24 7.71 -5.21
N GLY A 112 8.31 7.37 -3.92
CA GLY A 112 8.34 6.02 -3.43
C GLY A 112 7.08 5.25 -3.83
N MET A 113 7.27 3.97 -4.08
CA MET A 113 6.25 3.08 -4.61
C MET A 113 6.18 1.82 -3.79
N MET A 114 4.95 1.43 -3.43
CA MET A 114 4.68 0.24 -2.65
C MET A 114 3.62 -0.62 -3.32
N GLY A 115 3.87 -1.92 -3.30
CA GLY A 115 3.05 -2.91 -3.98
C GLY A 115 3.17 -4.30 -3.34
N TRP A 116 2.52 -5.26 -3.96
CA TRP A 116 2.77 -6.68 -3.72
C TRP A 116 3.46 -7.31 -4.92
N LEU A 117 4.19 -8.39 -4.67
CA LEU A 117 4.52 -9.34 -5.73
C LEU A 117 3.51 -10.48 -5.70
N VAL A 118 2.56 -10.46 -6.63
CA VAL A 118 1.55 -11.50 -6.82
C VAL A 118 2.22 -12.73 -7.40
N GLU A 119 2.50 -13.72 -6.57
CA GLU A 119 3.21 -14.96 -6.97
C GLU A 119 2.53 -16.25 -6.50
N SER A 120 1.38 -16.15 -5.83
CA SER A 120 0.60 -17.28 -5.34
C SER A 120 -0.90 -17.04 -5.47
N ASN A 121 -1.70 -18.11 -5.34
CA ASN A 121 -3.18 -18.01 -5.33
C ASN A 121 -3.75 -17.52 -3.99
N ASP A 122 -2.92 -17.40 -2.96
CA ASP A 122 -3.32 -16.93 -1.63
C ASP A 122 -2.81 -15.50 -1.40
N PRO A 123 -3.69 -14.47 -1.49
CA PRO A 123 -3.29 -13.08 -1.33
C PRO A 123 -2.65 -12.77 0.01
N ASP A 124 -2.99 -13.53 1.07
CA ASP A 124 -2.43 -13.32 2.40
C ASP A 124 -0.96 -13.76 2.51
N GLN A 125 -0.43 -14.42 1.47
CA GLN A 125 0.96 -14.84 1.34
C GLN A 125 1.77 -13.94 0.38
N TRP A 126 1.15 -12.92 -0.22
CA TRP A 126 1.90 -12.05 -1.12
C TRP A 126 2.87 -11.17 -0.34
N PRO A 127 4.18 -11.19 -0.66
CA PRO A 127 5.14 -10.30 -0.07
C PRO A 127 4.84 -8.85 -0.47
N VAL A 128 5.15 -7.93 0.44
CA VAL A 128 5.24 -6.51 0.09
C VAL A 128 6.51 -6.26 -0.69
N VAL A 129 6.43 -5.38 -1.69
CA VAL A 129 7.57 -4.82 -2.38
C VAL A 129 7.53 -3.30 -2.30
N ALA A 130 8.68 -2.68 -2.08
CA ALA A 130 8.78 -1.23 -2.01
C ALA A 130 10.07 -0.75 -2.69
N LYS A 131 10.02 0.40 -3.37
CA LYS A 131 11.19 1.05 -3.96
C LYS A 131 11.10 2.56 -3.75
N ASN A 132 12.25 3.22 -3.67
CA ASN A 132 12.33 4.64 -3.97
C ASN A 132 12.29 4.86 -5.50
N ARG A 133 12.34 6.11 -5.94
CA ARG A 133 12.15 6.47 -7.35
C ARG A 133 13.09 5.76 -8.31
N ASP A 134 14.36 5.61 -7.94
CA ASP A 134 15.47 5.30 -8.86
C ASP A 134 16.21 3.98 -8.52
N GLU A 135 15.70 3.18 -7.59
CA GLU A 135 16.28 1.87 -7.22
C GLU A 135 15.42 0.69 -7.68
N SER A 136 15.87 -0.55 -7.49
CA SER A 136 15.02 -1.73 -7.66
C SER A 136 14.12 -1.94 -6.43
N PHE A 137 13.02 -2.66 -6.59
CA PHE A 137 12.19 -3.11 -5.47
C PHE A 137 12.95 -3.94 -4.43
N GLU A 138 12.85 -3.54 -3.16
CA GLU A 138 13.10 -4.42 -2.01
C GLU A 138 11.87 -5.27 -1.75
N ARG A 139 12.10 -6.53 -1.38
CA ARG A 139 11.07 -7.49 -1.02
C ARG A 139 11.01 -7.66 0.49
N PHE A 140 9.81 -7.69 1.03
CA PHE A 140 9.50 -7.95 2.44
C PHE A 140 8.48 -9.08 2.51
N ASP A 141 8.88 -10.22 3.08
CA ASP A 141 7.99 -11.36 3.33
C ASP A 141 7.09 -11.09 4.56
N LEU A 142 6.32 -10.00 4.47
CA LEU A 142 5.42 -9.48 5.48
C LEU A 142 4.08 -9.14 4.82
N ASN A 143 3.01 -9.27 5.57
CA ASN A 143 1.70 -8.77 5.19
C ASN A 143 1.71 -7.22 5.11
N PHE A 144 0.75 -6.65 4.38
CA PHE A 144 0.63 -5.22 4.15
C PHE A 144 0.67 -4.38 5.44
N SER A 145 -0.19 -4.72 6.39
CA SER A 145 -0.38 -3.94 7.61
C SER A 145 0.80 -4.08 8.58
N THR A 146 1.42 -5.26 8.65
CA THR A 146 2.62 -5.45 9.48
C THR A 146 3.86 -4.83 8.83
N PHE A 147 3.97 -4.76 7.50
CA PHE A 147 4.99 -3.93 6.83
C PHE A 147 4.87 -2.46 7.24
N LEU A 148 3.66 -1.89 7.19
CA LEU A 148 3.43 -0.51 7.64
C LEU A 148 3.78 -0.34 9.13
N ALA A 149 3.25 -1.21 10.00
CA ALA A 149 3.49 -1.13 11.44
C ALA A 149 4.97 -1.25 11.81
N GLN A 150 5.69 -2.19 11.19
CA GLN A 150 7.12 -2.40 11.46
C GLN A 150 8.00 -1.28 10.90
N SER A 151 7.59 -0.63 9.82
CA SER A 151 8.32 0.53 9.29
C SER A 151 8.13 1.74 10.20
N LEU A 152 6.88 2.00 10.60
CA LEU A 152 6.51 3.11 11.48
C LEU A 152 7.16 3.05 12.87
N ASN A 153 7.50 1.85 13.38
CA ASN A 153 8.20 1.69 14.66
C ASN A 153 9.68 1.30 14.51
N HIS A 154 10.26 1.48 13.31
CA HIS A 154 11.66 1.21 12.96
C HIS A 154 12.13 -0.24 13.17
N ARG A 155 11.23 -1.22 13.28
CA ARG A 155 11.59 -2.65 13.30
C ARG A 155 12.11 -3.11 11.95
N ILE A 156 11.68 -2.47 10.87
CA ILE A 156 12.30 -2.53 9.54
C ILE A 156 12.59 -1.11 9.04
N ARG A 157 13.51 -0.98 8.09
CA ARG A 157 13.90 0.30 7.47
C ARG A 157 13.96 0.14 5.96
N PRO A 158 12.81 0.16 5.26
CA PRO A 158 12.77 0.04 3.81
C PRO A 158 13.49 1.21 3.15
N ARG A 159 14.25 1.00 2.07
CA ARG A 159 14.92 2.09 1.32
C ARG A 159 14.01 3.11 0.68
N VAL A 160 12.72 2.77 0.53
CA VAL A 160 11.72 3.75 0.07
C VAL A 160 11.64 4.94 1.02
N TRP A 161 11.93 4.73 2.31
CA TRP A 161 11.93 5.76 3.33
C TRP A 161 13.31 6.03 3.89
N ARG A 162 13.51 7.22 4.45
CA ARG A 162 14.76 7.55 5.14
C ARG A 162 14.93 6.61 6.34
N PRO A 163 16.18 6.28 6.72
CA PRO A 163 16.41 5.35 7.82
C PRO A 163 15.79 5.79 9.16
N ASP A 164 15.61 7.08 9.36
CA ASP A 164 15.03 7.73 10.54
C ASP A 164 13.52 7.98 10.42
N TYR A 165 12.88 7.66 9.30
CA TYR A 165 11.44 7.84 9.13
C TYR A 165 10.61 6.78 9.88
N PRO A 166 9.54 7.17 10.61
CA PRO A 166 9.25 8.53 11.09
C PRO A 166 10.18 8.90 12.26
N GLU A 167 10.60 10.16 12.38
CA GLU A 167 11.55 10.55 13.45
C GLU A 167 10.96 10.29 14.85
N ASP A 168 9.66 10.54 15.01
CA ASP A 168 8.89 10.20 16.22
C ASP A 168 7.52 9.64 15.82
N ILE A 169 7.32 8.34 16.02
CA ILE A 169 6.04 7.65 15.78
C ILE A 169 4.85 8.32 16.51
N ARG A 170 5.07 9.05 17.61
CA ARG A 170 4.02 9.77 18.33
C ARG A 170 3.45 10.96 17.54
N GLN A 171 4.15 11.43 16.52
CA GLN A 171 3.72 12.51 15.63
C GLN A 171 2.97 12.00 14.40
N VAL A 172 3.11 10.72 14.07
CA VAL A 172 2.40 10.11 12.95
C VAL A 172 0.92 10.03 13.26
N SER A 173 0.13 10.58 12.34
CA SER A 173 -1.32 10.51 12.40
C SER A 173 -1.89 10.09 11.05
N PHE A 174 -3.09 9.50 11.06
CA PHE A 174 -3.83 9.29 9.82
C PHE A 174 -4.69 10.52 9.53
N ARG A 175 -4.49 11.13 8.36
CA ARG A 175 -5.29 12.26 7.88
C ARG A 175 -6.23 11.79 6.77
N PRO A 176 -7.56 11.74 7.01
CA PRO A 176 -8.52 11.33 5.99
C PRO A 176 -8.58 12.35 4.85
N ASP A 177 -8.85 11.86 3.64
CA ASP A 177 -9.07 12.75 2.50
C ASP A 177 -10.33 13.61 2.69
N PRO A 178 -10.37 14.83 2.11
CA PRO A 178 -11.57 15.62 2.09
C PRO A 178 -12.72 14.84 1.44
N SER A 179 -13.86 14.81 2.12
CA SER A 179 -15.11 14.22 1.62
C SER A 179 -15.83 15.14 0.65
#